data_AF-A0A976CMG7-F1
#
_entry.id   AF-A0A976CMG7-F1
#
_cell.length_a   1.000
_cell.length_b   1.000
_cell.length_c   1.000
_cell.angle_alpha   90.00
_cell.angle_beta   90.00
_cell.angle_gamma   90.00
#
_symmetry.space_group_name_H-M   'P 1'
#
loop_
_entity.id
_entity.type
_entity.pdbx_description
1 polymer ?
#
loop_
_entity_poly.entity_id
_entity_poly.type
_entity_poly.pdbx_seq_one_letter_code
_entity_poly.pdbx_strand_id
1 'polypeptide(L)'
;MQNLTQLTQLELVLLALVARGQGKWSWYELAKQLSYRDVPREPDMMVVLKKLAADGLVKRYIETGSWRDRWELTAQGSILMTDATVYELTTLSEYEV
;
A
#
# COMPACT_ATOMS: atom_id res chain seq x y z
N MET A 1 13.49 8.08 -13.25
CA MET A 1 13.03 7.79 -11.89
C MET A 1 11.79 8.62 -11.67
N GLN A 2 10.60 8.01 -11.65
CA GLN A 2 9.39 8.75 -11.25
C GLN A 2 9.61 9.24 -9.81
N ASN A 3 9.18 10.48 -9.50
CA ASN A 3 9.22 11.03 -8.15
C ASN A 3 8.31 10.19 -7.23
N LEU A 4 8.84 9.08 -6.71
CA LEU A 4 8.21 8.22 -5.69
C LEU A 4 8.18 8.91 -4.30
N THR A 5 8.63 10.16 -4.23
CA THR A 5 8.91 10.93 -3.02
C THR A 5 7.70 11.59 -2.36
N GLN A 6 6.48 11.45 -2.88
CA GLN A 6 5.29 12.02 -2.24
C GLN A 6 4.09 11.07 -2.31
N LEU A 7 4.21 9.91 -1.66
CA LEU A 7 3.03 9.12 -1.32
C LEU A 7 2.26 9.82 -0.19
N THR A 8 0.95 9.92 -0.37
CA THR A 8 0.03 10.37 0.66
C THR A 8 -0.04 9.37 1.81
N GLN A 9 -0.52 9.82 2.98
CA GLN A 9 -0.74 8.94 4.13
C GLN A 9 -1.65 7.75 3.79
N LEU A 10 -2.70 7.97 2.99
CA LEU A 10 -3.60 6.91 2.57
C LEU A 10 -2.91 5.89 1.65
N GLU A 11 -2.06 6.34 0.72
CA GLU A 11 -1.27 5.46 -0.14
C GLU A 11 -0.31 4.58 0.66
N LEU A 12 0.43 5.17 1.61
CA LEU A 12 1.34 4.42 2.49
C LEU A 12 0.59 3.37 3.31
N VAL A 13 -0.55 3.75 3.89
CA VAL A 13 -1.38 2.83 4.69
C VAL A 13 -1.93 1.69 3.83
N LEU A 14 -2.34 1.97 2.59
CA LEU A 14 -2.82 0.94 1.67
C LEU A 14 -1.71 0.01 1.20
N LEU A 15 -0.51 0.52 0.92
CA LEU A 15 0.65 -0.32 0.62
C LEU A 15 0.98 -1.25 1.79
N ALA A 16 0.99 -0.74 3.03
CA ALA A 16 1.21 -1.55 4.23
C ALA A 16 0.12 -2.62 4.42
N LEU A 17 -1.13 -2.30 4.10
CA LEU A 17 -2.24 -3.25 4.16
C LEU A 17 -2.13 -4.34 3.11
N VAL A 18 -1.81 -3.98 1.87
CA VAL A 18 -1.59 -4.93 0.79
C VAL A 18 -0.40 -5.84 1.11
N ALA A 19 0.68 -5.29 1.67
CA ALA A 19 1.83 -6.07 2.16
C ALA A 19 1.41 -7.12 3.18
N ARG A 20 0.63 -6.70 4.20
CA ARG A 20 0.13 -7.58 5.25
C ARG A 20 -0.84 -8.65 4.71
N GLY A 21 -1.60 -8.32 3.68
CA GLY A 21 -2.53 -9.24 3.02
C GLY A 21 -1.86 -10.34 2.21
N GLN A 22 -0.59 -10.16 1.79
CA GLN A 22 0.21 -11.15 1.05
C GLN A 22 -0.54 -11.79 -0.13
N GLY A 23 -1.26 -10.99 -0.92
CA GLY A 23 -2.06 -11.48 -2.05
C GLY A 23 -3.36 -12.20 -1.68
N LYS A 24 -3.68 -12.36 -0.39
CA LYS A 24 -4.87 -13.10 0.07
C LYS A 24 -6.07 -12.19 0.30
N TRP A 25 -5.88 -10.87 0.35
CA TRP A 25 -6.96 -9.93 0.63
C TRP A 25 -7.55 -9.34 -0.65
N SER A 26 -8.88 -9.37 -0.72
CA SER A 26 -9.63 -8.65 -1.74
C SER A 26 -9.84 -7.19 -1.35
N TRP A 27 -10.41 -6.41 -2.26
CA TRP A 27 -10.84 -5.03 -1.95
C TRP A 27 -11.68 -4.96 -0.67
N TYR A 28 -12.54 -5.96 -0.42
CA TYR A 28 -13.41 -5.98 0.75
C TYR A 28 -12.62 -6.15 2.05
N GLU A 29 -11.66 -7.08 2.08
CA GLU A 29 -10.82 -7.26 3.26
C GLU A 29 -9.92 -6.05 3.49
N LEU A 30 -9.41 -5.41 2.44
CA LEU A 30 -8.64 -4.16 2.55
C LEU A 30 -9.50 -3.02 3.13
N ALA A 31 -10.73 -2.82 2.62
CA ALA A 31 -11.65 -1.81 3.13
C ALA A 31 -12.01 -2.04 4.60
N LYS A 32 -12.24 -3.31 4.99
CA LYS A 32 -12.47 -3.67 6.39
C LYS A 32 -11.25 -3.34 7.25
N GLN A 33 -10.04 -3.63 6.79
CA GLN A 33 -8.85 -3.32 7.58
C GLN A 33 -8.60 -1.81 7.64
N LEU A 34 -8.84 -1.09 6.57
CA LEU A 34 -8.75 0.37 6.51
C LEU A 34 -9.74 1.04 7.46
N SER A 35 -10.94 0.45 7.65
CA SER A 35 -11.97 1.04 8.50
C SER A 35 -11.57 1.18 9.98
N TYR A 36 -10.63 0.34 10.45
CA TYR A 36 -10.06 0.39 11.80
C TYR A 36 -8.98 1.47 11.98
N ARG A 37 -8.62 2.22 10.94
CA ARG A 37 -7.59 3.26 10.99
C ARG A 37 -8.20 4.65 10.87
N ASP A 38 -7.63 5.57 11.63
CA ASP A 38 -7.90 6.99 11.51
C ASP A 38 -7.03 7.60 10.41
N VAL A 39 -7.54 7.52 9.17
CA VAL A 39 -6.86 7.98 7.96
C VAL A 39 -7.87 8.67 7.05
N PRO A 40 -7.42 9.61 6.19
CA PRO A 40 -8.28 10.26 5.20
C PRO A 40 -9.05 9.22 4.37
N ARG A 41 -10.33 9.49 4.10
CA ARG A 41 -11.19 8.63 3.27
C ARG A 41 -11.37 9.15 1.84
N GLU A 42 -10.72 10.27 1.53
CA GLU A 42 -10.71 10.88 0.22
C GLU A 42 -9.28 10.97 -0.31
N PRO A 43 -9.02 10.59 -1.58
CA PRO A 43 -9.97 9.94 -2.50
C PRO A 43 -10.33 8.50 -2.04
N ASP A 44 -11.38 7.93 -2.65
CA ASP A 44 -11.83 6.56 -2.33
C ASP A 44 -10.70 5.53 -2.45
N MET A 45 -10.73 4.52 -1.58
CA MET A 45 -9.70 3.48 -1.51
C MET A 45 -9.44 2.81 -2.87
N MET A 46 -10.48 2.54 -3.66
CA MET A 46 -10.32 1.89 -4.96
C MET A 46 -9.66 2.80 -5.99
N VAL A 47 -9.85 4.12 -5.90
CA VAL A 47 -9.14 5.08 -6.74
C VAL A 47 -7.64 5.03 -6.42
N VAL A 48 -7.30 5.03 -5.13
CA VAL A 48 -5.90 4.94 -4.68
C VAL A 48 -5.27 3.61 -5.09
N LEU A 49 -5.95 2.48 -4.86
CA LEU A 49 -5.43 1.16 -5.25
C LEU A 49 -5.18 1.06 -6.76
N LYS A 50 -6.07 1.61 -7.60
CA LYS A 50 -5.86 1.65 -9.06
C LYS A 50 -4.68 2.53 -9.44
N LYS A 51 -4.48 3.67 -8.78
CA LYS A 51 -3.31 4.52 -8.99
C LYS A 51 -2.03 3.77 -8.62
N LEU A 52 -1.95 3.18 -7.43
CA LEU A 52 -0.80 2.38 -7.00
C LEU A 52 -0.50 1.21 -7.96
N ALA A 53 -1.54 0.63 -8.56
CA ALA A 53 -1.37 -0.40 -9.60
C ALA A 53 -0.81 0.18 -10.91
N ALA A 54 -1.29 1.34 -11.34
CA ALA A 54 -0.76 2.04 -12.51
C ALA A 54 0.71 2.47 -12.30
N ASP A 55 1.07 2.82 -11.07
CA ASP A 55 2.45 3.16 -10.66
C ASP A 55 3.34 1.92 -10.47
N GLY A 56 2.79 0.72 -10.68
CA GLY A 56 3.53 -0.55 -10.60
C GLY A 56 3.91 -0.98 -9.19
N LEU A 57 3.31 -0.39 -8.14
CA LEU A 57 3.62 -0.70 -6.74
C LEU A 57 2.79 -1.88 -6.20
N VAL A 58 1.58 -2.05 -6.71
CA VAL A 58 0.71 -3.20 -6.44
C VAL A 58 0.24 -3.84 -7.72
N LYS A 59 -0.18 -5.09 -7.64
CA LYS A 59 -0.87 -5.78 -8.73
C LYS A 59 -2.21 -6.30 -8.26
N ARG A 60 -3.20 -6.24 -9.15
CA ARG A 60 -4.52 -6.81 -8.99
C ARG A 60 -4.63 -8.06 -9.83
N TYR A 61 -5.16 -9.15 -9.28
CA TYR A 61 -5.51 -10.34 -10.03
C TYR A 61 -6.83 -10.92 -9.54
N ILE A 62 -7.47 -11.73 -10.38
CA ILE A 62 -8.68 -12.47 -10.03
C ILE A 62 -8.29 -13.95 -10.02
N GLU A 63 -8.49 -14.61 -8.89
CA GLU A 63 -8.23 -16.03 -8.75
C GLU A 63 -9.28 -16.83 -9.54
N THR A 64 -8.85 -17.87 -10.27
CA THR A 64 -9.76 -18.70 -11.07
C THR A 64 -10.85 -19.30 -10.18
N GLY A 65 -12.12 -19.04 -10.51
CA GLY A 65 -13.27 -19.49 -9.73
C GLY A 65 -13.68 -18.57 -8.57
N SER A 66 -13.01 -17.44 -8.38
CA SER A 66 -13.39 -16.40 -7.42
C SER A 66 -13.90 -15.16 -8.17
N TRP A 67 -15.00 -14.55 -7.69
CA TRP A 67 -15.43 -13.24 -8.15
C TRP A 67 -14.71 -12.08 -7.45
N ARG A 68 -13.94 -12.39 -6.41
CA ARG A 68 -13.20 -11.40 -5.63
C ARG A 68 -11.82 -11.23 -6.23
N ASP A 69 -11.43 -9.97 -6.37
CA ASP A 69 -10.06 -9.63 -6.71
C ASP A 69 -9.12 -9.91 -5.53
N ARG A 70 -7.83 -9.88 -5.83
CA ARG A 70 -6.74 -10.02 -4.88
C ARG A 70 -5.72 -8.95 -5.21
N TRP A 71 -5.13 -8.40 -4.16
CA TRP A 71 -4.14 -7.35 -4.25
C TRP A 71 -2.85 -7.80 -3.57
N GLU A 72 -1.74 -7.61 -4.26
CA GLU A 72 -0.41 -8.00 -3.81
C GLU A 72 0.60 -6.91 -4.14
N LEU A 73 1.63 -6.75 -3.29
CA LEU A 73 2.76 -5.88 -3.62
C LEU A 73 3.54 -6.44 -4.80
N THR A 74 4.08 -5.54 -5.62
CA THR A 74 5.13 -5.90 -6.58
C THR A 74 6.50 -5.85 -5.90
N ALA A 75 7.53 -6.33 -6.59
CA ALA A 75 8.91 -6.17 -6.12
C ALA A 75 9.26 -4.69 -5.89
N GLN A 76 8.81 -3.80 -6.79
CA GLN A 76 9.03 -2.36 -6.67
C GLN A 76 8.30 -1.77 -5.44
N GLY A 77 7.06 -2.18 -5.19
CA GLY A 77 6.33 -1.77 -3.99
C GLY A 77 6.99 -2.24 -2.70
N SER A 78 7.53 -3.46 -2.67
CA SER A 78 8.27 -3.99 -1.52
C SER A 78 9.57 -3.24 -1.24
N ILE A 79 10.33 -2.89 -2.28
CA ILE A 79 11.56 -2.08 -2.14
C ILE A 79 11.20 -0.71 -1.56
N LEU A 80 10.19 -0.04 -2.10
CA LEU A 80 9.74 1.25 -1.60
C LEU A 80 9.33 1.20 -0.12
N MET A 81 8.59 0.17 0.29
CA MET A 81 8.17 0.00 1.69
C MET A 81 9.37 -0.24 2.61
N THR A 82 10.41 -0.90 2.12
CA THR A 82 11.66 -1.12 2.87
C THR A 82 12.43 0.19 3.02
N ASP A 83 12.60 0.93 1.92
CA ASP A 83 13.29 2.23 1.91
C ASP A 83 12.57 3.27 2.79
N ALA A 84 11.23 3.31 2.76
CA ALA A 84 10.44 4.19 3.62
C ALA A 84 10.62 3.87 5.12
N THR A 85 10.67 2.58 5.47
CA THR A 85 10.90 2.13 6.85
C THR A 85 12.33 2.44 7.31
N VAL A 86 13.32 2.29 6.42
CA VAL A 86 14.71 2.64 6.71
C VAL A 86 14.86 4.16 6.88
N TYR A 87 14.18 4.97 6.08
CA TYR A 87 14.23 6.44 6.18
C TYR A 87 13.61 6.95 7.49
N GLU A 88 12.50 6.38 7.95
CA GLU A 88 11.91 6.69 9.26
C GLU A 88 12.83 6.27 10.42
N LEU A 89 13.51 5.13 10.32
CA LEU A 89 14.44 4.67 11.36
C LEU A 89 15.73 5.50 11.40
N THR A 90 16.28 5.91 10.24
CA THR A 90 17.48 6.76 10.20
C THR A 90 17.19 8.18 10.65
N THR A 91 16.04 8.76 10.26
CA THR A 91 15.66 10.09 10.73
C THR A 91 15.39 10.12 12.23
N LEU A 92 14.78 9.08 12.81
CA LEU A 92 14.60 9.02 14.27
C LEU A 92 15.92 8.85 15.03
N SER A 93 16.92 8.19 14.45
CA SER A 93 18.25 8.03 15.06
C SER A 93 19.11 9.31 15.02
N GLU A 94 18.79 10.27 14.14
CA GLU A 94 19.52 11.54 14.02
C GLU A 94 19.06 12.61 15.04
N TYR A 95 17.95 12.38 15.74
CA TYR A 95 17.44 13.29 16.79
C TYR A 95 17.74 12.80 18.23
N GLU A 96 18.45 11.69 18.40
CA GLU A 96 19.04 11.30 19.70
C GLU A 96 20.51 11.77 19.77
N VAL A 97 20.73 13.08 19.97
CA VAL A 97 22.03 13.65 20.38
C VAL A 97 21.84 14.67 21.49
#